data_AF-A0A969K8J7-F1
#
_entry.id   AF-A0A969K8J7-F1
#
_cell.length_a   1.000
_cell.length_b   1.000
_cell.length_c   1.000
_cell.angle_alpha   90.00
_cell.angle_beta   90.00
_cell.angle_gamma   90.00
#
_symmetry.space_group_name_H-M   'P 1'
#
loop_
_entity.id
_entity.type
_entity.pdbx_description
1 polymer ?
#
loop_
_entity_poly.entity_id
_entity_poly.type
_entity_poly.pdbx_seq_one_letter_code
_entity_poly.pdbx_strand_id
1 'polypeptide(L)'
;MKYTGHERDENAGMDYMLARYMTLNTARFLSSDRMLRSASPPLVGTWNRYAYVANDPISDTDPTGNFIRVGGDRVDAIVRIMTRAAQTPTGRQYLAALADSSSTYTFEHESRNEAATVAAVRAGEIPEATLAYGVYHPETNTAAVDVDVTDLHPEQSMGVATLVHEAVHAEGHDSGLSPQEIIQRDHDERSGGTGKLAITEGSKAAREWKSGSRGEGNISRREARALVQRWLREGEECERRLRRREDDPN
;
A
#
# COMPACT_ATOMS: atom_id res chain seq x y z
N MET A 1 31.48 -2.71 -1.64
CA MET A 1 30.03 -2.90 -1.88
C MET A 1 29.82 -4.22 -2.60
N LYS A 2 28.91 -5.07 -2.11
CA LYS A 2 28.51 -6.30 -2.80
C LYS A 2 26.97 -6.45 -2.80
N TYR A 3 26.45 -7.65 -3.04
CA TYR A 3 25.05 -7.93 -3.47
C TYR A 3 23.99 -7.14 -2.68
N THR A 4 23.05 -6.55 -3.41
CA THR A 4 21.97 -5.65 -2.92
C THR A 4 22.41 -4.49 -2.01
N GLY A 5 23.68 -4.11 -2.03
CA GLY A 5 24.22 -2.96 -1.29
C GLY A 5 24.80 -3.29 0.08
N HIS A 6 24.87 -4.58 0.45
CA HIS A 6 25.35 -5.02 1.76
C HIS A 6 26.87 -5.24 1.81
N GLU A 7 27.40 -5.27 3.03
CA GLU A 7 28.82 -5.53 3.31
C GLU A 7 29.11 -7.03 3.22
N ARG A 8 30.24 -7.39 2.60
CA ARG A 8 30.70 -8.78 2.52
C ARG A 8 31.88 -8.98 3.44
N ASP A 9 31.78 -9.97 4.31
CA ASP A 9 32.92 -10.51 5.01
C ASP A 9 33.78 -11.32 4.02
N GLU A 10 34.97 -10.82 3.73
CA GLU A 10 35.88 -11.41 2.74
C GLU A 10 36.57 -12.69 3.23
N ASN A 11 36.70 -12.87 4.55
CA ASN A 11 37.31 -14.06 5.12
C ASN A 11 36.34 -15.25 5.10
N ALA A 12 35.04 -14.96 5.14
CA ALA A 12 34.00 -15.97 5.30
C ALA A 12 33.16 -16.19 4.02
N GLY A 13 33.25 -15.29 3.03
CA GLY A 13 32.52 -15.38 1.77
C GLY A 13 31.01 -15.12 1.90
N MET A 14 30.61 -14.37 2.94
CA MET A 14 29.21 -14.16 3.33
C MET A 14 28.81 -12.68 3.29
N ASP A 15 27.56 -12.42 2.91
CA ASP A 15 26.99 -11.07 2.95
C ASP A 15 26.22 -10.83 4.25
N TYR A 16 26.53 -9.72 4.90
CA TYR A 16 25.85 -9.28 6.12
C TYR A 16 24.65 -8.41 5.77
N MET A 17 23.45 -8.99 5.83
CA MET A 17 22.18 -8.38 5.45
C MET A 17 21.54 -7.62 6.63
N LEU A 18 22.35 -6.93 7.44
CA LEU A 18 21.99 -6.22 8.69
C LEU A 18 21.47 -7.10 9.83
N ALA A 19 20.40 -7.88 9.61
CA ALA A 19 19.83 -8.74 10.64
C ALA A 19 20.35 -10.18 10.58
N ARG A 20 20.80 -10.65 9.41
CA ARG A 20 21.22 -12.03 9.17
C ARG A 20 22.39 -12.11 8.19
N TYR A 21 23.18 -13.18 8.30
CA TYR A 21 24.22 -13.52 7.32
C TYR A 21 23.65 -14.41 6.22
N MET A 22 23.98 -14.11 4.97
CA MET A 22 23.56 -14.85 3.77
C MET A 22 24.77 -15.46 3.05
N THR A 23 24.61 -16.69 2.57
CA THR A 23 25.58 -17.30 1.65
C THR A 23 25.12 -17.14 0.19
N LEU A 24 26.00 -16.66 -0.67
CA LEU A 24 25.65 -16.37 -2.08
C LEU A 24 25.58 -17.63 -2.93
N ASN A 25 26.40 -18.63 -2.62
CA ASN A 25 26.42 -19.90 -3.36
C ASN A 25 25.09 -20.65 -3.25
N THR A 26 24.30 -20.38 -2.20
CA THR A 26 23.00 -21.05 -1.99
C THR A 26 21.82 -20.09 -1.88
N ALA A 27 22.06 -18.77 -1.92
CA ALA A 27 21.07 -17.70 -1.70
C ALA A 27 20.17 -17.94 -0.48
N ARG A 28 20.77 -18.42 0.62
CA ARG A 28 20.06 -18.75 1.87
C ARG A 28 20.69 -18.06 3.07
N PHE A 29 19.82 -17.73 4.03
CA PHE A 29 20.23 -17.23 5.35
C PHE A 29 20.76 -18.36 6.22
N LEU A 30 21.75 -18.06 7.05
CA LEU A 30 22.37 -19.02 7.97
C LEU A 30 21.67 -19.13 9.33
N SER A 31 20.70 -18.26 9.58
CA SER A 31 19.84 -18.30 10.76
C SER A 31 18.40 -18.21 10.34
N SER A 32 17.52 -18.92 11.07
CA SER A 32 16.09 -18.83 10.86
C SER A 32 15.60 -17.39 11.06
N ASP A 33 14.70 -16.94 10.18
CA ASP A 33 13.94 -15.71 10.39
C ASP A 33 13.22 -15.79 11.74
N ARG A 34 13.44 -14.84 12.67
CA ARG A 34 12.83 -14.87 14.01
C ARG A 34 11.36 -14.40 14.01
N MET A 35 10.86 -13.82 12.93
CA MET A 35 9.47 -13.37 12.86
C MET A 35 8.50 -14.54 12.60
N LEU A 36 7.48 -14.66 13.45
CA LEU A 36 6.41 -15.67 13.33
C LEU A 36 5.49 -15.43 12.13
N ARG A 37 5.45 -14.20 11.61
CA ARG A 37 4.65 -13.80 10.42
C ARG A 37 5.28 -14.19 9.08
N SER A 38 6.50 -14.72 9.09
CA SER A 38 7.18 -15.16 7.86
C SER A 38 6.61 -16.45 7.30
N ALA A 39 5.58 -17.07 7.88
CA ALA A 39 4.83 -18.17 7.28
C ALA A 39 3.40 -17.72 6.99
N SER A 40 3.18 -17.08 5.84
CA SER A 40 1.86 -16.67 5.38
C SER A 40 1.33 -17.71 4.39
N PRO A 41 0.19 -18.40 4.65
CA PRO A 41 -0.39 -19.40 3.75
C PRO A 41 -0.58 -18.96 2.28
N PRO A 42 -0.94 -17.71 1.94
CA PRO A 42 -1.10 -17.28 0.54
C PRO A 42 0.21 -17.10 -0.23
N LEU A 43 1.38 -17.09 0.42
CA LEU A 43 2.68 -16.91 -0.24
C LEU A 43 3.44 -18.25 -0.29
N VAL A 44 3.36 -18.93 -1.43
CA VAL A 44 4.11 -20.18 -1.67
C VAL A 44 5.60 -19.86 -1.63
N GLY A 45 6.32 -20.33 -0.59
CA GLY A 45 7.75 -20.08 -0.38
C GLY A 45 8.14 -19.50 0.98
N THR A 46 7.17 -18.92 1.72
CA THR A 46 7.43 -18.29 3.03
C THR A 46 7.62 -19.31 4.17
N TRP A 47 7.18 -20.55 3.96
CA TRP A 47 7.38 -21.68 4.89
C TRP A 47 8.86 -21.99 5.15
N ASN A 48 9.75 -21.63 4.22
CA ASN A 48 11.17 -21.80 4.36
C ASN A 48 11.79 -20.55 5.03
N ARG A 49 11.93 -20.58 6.36
CA ARG A 49 12.52 -19.50 7.18
C ARG A 49 14.00 -19.19 6.90
N TYR A 50 14.61 -19.91 5.95
CA TYR A 50 15.98 -19.70 5.48
C TYR A 50 16.04 -19.14 4.04
N ALA A 51 14.90 -19.01 3.35
CA ALA A 51 14.85 -18.49 1.99
C ALA A 51 15.12 -16.97 1.97
N TYR A 52 15.96 -16.53 1.03
CA TYR A 52 16.09 -15.12 0.69
C TYR A 52 14.93 -14.74 -0.25
N VAL A 53 14.16 -13.71 0.12
CA VAL A 53 13.04 -13.13 -0.65
C VAL A 53 12.08 -14.14 -1.31
N ALA A 54 11.61 -15.14 -0.54
CA ALA A 54 10.71 -16.19 -1.03
C ALA A 54 11.23 -16.95 -2.28
N ASN A 55 12.55 -16.97 -2.50
CA ASN A 55 13.24 -17.48 -3.69
C ASN A 55 13.02 -16.69 -4.99
N ASP A 56 12.60 -15.42 -4.94
CA ASP A 56 12.61 -14.51 -6.09
C ASP A 56 13.61 -13.34 -5.95
N PRO A 57 14.93 -13.61 -5.98
CA PRO A 57 15.99 -12.60 -5.86
C PRO A 57 16.14 -11.68 -7.07
N ILE A 58 15.31 -11.87 -8.11
CA ILE A 58 15.31 -11.03 -9.31
C ILE A 58 14.33 -9.86 -9.09
N SER A 59 13.13 -10.16 -8.59
CA SER A 59 12.07 -9.18 -8.38
C SER A 59 12.20 -8.47 -7.03
N ASP A 60 12.75 -9.16 -6.04
CA ASP A 60 12.63 -8.75 -4.65
C ASP A 60 13.99 -8.56 -3.98
N THR A 61 14.00 -7.71 -2.95
CA THR A 61 15.19 -7.47 -2.12
C THR A 61 14.78 -7.50 -0.65
N ASP A 62 15.66 -7.86 0.26
CA ASP A 62 15.41 -7.74 1.71
C ASP A 62 16.40 -6.74 2.31
N PRO A 63 16.09 -5.43 2.30
CA PRO A 63 17.03 -4.39 2.73
C PRO A 63 17.34 -4.43 4.23
N THR A 64 16.52 -5.11 5.04
CA THR A 64 16.63 -5.14 6.50
C THR A 64 17.08 -6.50 7.04
N GLY A 65 17.09 -7.52 6.18
CA GLY A 65 17.31 -8.91 6.55
C GLY A 65 16.14 -9.55 7.28
N ASN A 66 14.96 -8.92 7.37
CA ASN A 66 13.77 -9.43 8.05
C ASN A 66 12.45 -9.20 7.29
N PHE A 67 12.46 -8.43 6.19
CA PHE A 67 11.24 -8.06 5.47
C PHE A 67 11.49 -8.09 3.96
N ILE A 68 10.67 -8.88 3.25
CA ILE A 68 10.69 -8.93 1.79
C ILE A 68 10.17 -7.60 1.25
N ARG A 69 11.02 -6.81 0.60
CA ARG A 69 10.61 -5.70 -0.25
C ARG A 69 10.31 -6.28 -1.63
N VAL A 70 9.03 -6.51 -1.88
CA VAL A 70 8.53 -6.83 -3.22
C VAL A 70 8.75 -5.61 -4.12
N GLY A 71 9.33 -5.80 -5.31
CA GLY A 71 9.87 -4.79 -6.24
C GLY A 71 9.38 -3.32 -6.08
N GLY A 72 10.33 -2.38 -6.02
CA GLY A 72 10.11 -0.96 -5.69
C GLY A 72 9.08 -0.19 -6.54
N ASP A 73 8.70 -0.70 -7.71
CA ASP A 73 7.78 -0.02 -8.64
C ASP A 73 6.34 0.10 -8.10
N ARG A 74 5.88 -0.89 -7.31
CA ARG A 74 4.49 -0.92 -6.81
C ARG A 74 4.27 0.01 -5.63
N VAL A 75 5.23 0.10 -4.71
CA VAL A 75 5.21 1.10 -3.64
C VAL A 75 5.26 2.51 -4.24
N ASP A 76 6.11 2.72 -5.26
CA ASP A 76 6.17 3.99 -5.97
C ASP A 76 4.84 4.33 -6.68
N ALA A 77 4.11 3.33 -7.20
CA ALA A 77 2.79 3.53 -7.78
C ALA A 77 1.76 3.99 -6.75
N ILE A 78 1.73 3.38 -5.56
CA ILE A 78 0.85 3.81 -4.47
C ILE A 78 1.21 5.23 -4.02
N VAL A 79 2.49 5.50 -3.77
CA VAL A 79 2.97 6.84 -3.36
C VAL A 79 2.66 7.89 -4.44
N ARG A 80 2.75 7.54 -5.72
CA ARG A 80 2.33 8.41 -6.83
C ARG A 80 0.84 8.73 -6.73
N ILE A 81 -0.02 7.73 -6.53
CA ILE A 81 -1.48 7.92 -6.43
C ILE A 81 -1.82 8.74 -5.18
N MET A 82 -1.21 8.45 -4.03
CA MET A 82 -1.33 9.25 -2.81
C MET A 82 -0.91 10.70 -3.05
N THR A 83 0.19 10.91 -3.78
CA THR A 83 0.64 12.26 -4.13
C THR A 83 -0.41 12.98 -4.99
N ARG A 84 -1.01 12.31 -5.98
CA ARG A 84 -2.06 12.89 -6.83
C ARG A 84 -3.32 13.24 -6.01
N ALA A 85 -3.76 12.35 -5.14
CA ALA A 85 -4.87 12.62 -4.23
C ALA A 85 -4.55 13.78 -3.28
N ALA A 86 -3.34 13.82 -2.72
CA ALA A 86 -2.89 14.92 -1.88
C ALA A 86 -2.71 16.26 -2.62
N GLN A 87 -2.79 16.29 -3.94
CA GLN A 87 -2.83 17.58 -4.65
C GLN A 87 -4.24 18.20 -4.62
N THR A 88 -5.28 17.40 -4.35
CA THR A 88 -6.67 17.85 -4.33
C THR A 88 -7.14 18.17 -2.90
N PRO A 89 -7.98 19.20 -2.67
CA PRO A 89 -8.54 19.50 -1.36
C PRO A 89 -9.22 18.28 -0.72
N THR A 90 -10.05 17.57 -1.48
CA THR A 90 -10.79 16.42 -0.99
C THR A 90 -9.85 15.28 -0.62
N GLY A 91 -8.88 14.94 -1.48
CA GLY A 91 -7.94 13.87 -1.18
C GLY A 91 -7.02 14.19 -0.01
N ARG A 92 -6.57 15.44 0.14
CA ARG A 92 -5.82 15.86 1.33
C ARG A 92 -6.61 15.77 2.61
N GLN A 93 -7.89 16.14 2.60
CA GLN A 93 -8.73 16.09 3.78
C GLN A 93 -8.75 14.69 4.38
N TYR A 94 -9.05 13.67 3.57
CA TYR A 94 -9.12 12.30 4.03
C TYR A 94 -7.75 11.72 4.39
N LEU A 95 -6.72 11.96 3.58
CA LEU A 95 -5.37 11.49 3.91
C LEU A 95 -4.80 12.14 5.19
N ALA A 96 -5.11 13.40 5.45
CA ALA A 96 -4.71 14.08 6.68
C ALA A 96 -5.45 13.53 7.90
N ALA A 97 -6.77 13.24 7.78
CA ALA A 97 -7.53 12.63 8.86
C ALA A 97 -6.94 11.29 9.30
N LEU A 98 -6.55 10.44 8.35
CA LEU A 98 -5.89 9.16 8.65
C LEU A 98 -4.49 9.36 9.25
N ALA A 99 -3.75 10.37 8.81
CA ALA A 99 -2.43 10.67 9.37
C ALA A 99 -2.48 11.21 10.81
N ASP A 100 -3.55 11.93 11.16
CA ASP A 100 -3.79 12.45 12.50
C ASP A 100 -4.41 11.39 13.44
N SER A 101 -4.73 10.20 12.92
CA SER A 101 -5.28 9.09 13.69
C SER A 101 -4.27 8.47 14.67
N SER A 102 -4.79 7.89 15.75
CA SER A 102 -4.02 6.97 16.61
C SER A 102 -3.83 5.58 16.00
N SER A 103 -4.59 5.24 14.97
CA SER A 103 -4.54 3.96 14.25
C SER A 103 -3.42 3.98 13.20
N THR A 104 -2.82 2.81 12.94
CA THR A 104 -1.93 2.64 11.79
C THR A 104 -2.73 2.11 10.61
N TYR A 105 -2.59 2.76 9.45
CA TYR A 105 -3.22 2.39 8.20
C TYR A 105 -2.19 1.92 7.18
N THR A 106 -2.48 0.82 6.51
CA THR A 106 -1.61 0.28 5.44
C THR A 106 -2.26 0.48 4.09
N PHE A 107 -1.55 1.13 3.16
CA PHE A 107 -1.93 1.19 1.76
C PHE A 107 -1.05 0.21 0.97
N GLU A 108 -1.68 -0.75 0.31
CA GLU A 108 -0.97 -1.79 -0.42
C GLU A 108 -1.56 -2.06 -1.80
N HIS A 109 -0.78 -2.76 -2.61
CA HIS A 109 -1.25 -3.22 -3.90
C HIS A 109 -1.83 -4.62 -3.77
N GLU A 110 -3.06 -4.78 -4.25
CA GLU A 110 -3.69 -6.08 -4.42
C GLU A 110 -4.34 -6.16 -5.81
N SER A 111 -3.96 -7.15 -6.61
CA SER A 111 -4.65 -7.45 -7.85
C SER A 111 -5.84 -8.34 -7.53
N ARG A 112 -7.05 -7.79 -7.67
CA ARG A 112 -8.31 -8.52 -7.40
C ARG A 112 -8.99 -9.03 -8.67
N ASN A 113 -8.44 -8.65 -9.81
CA ASN A 113 -8.92 -9.01 -11.12
C ASN A 113 -8.09 -10.17 -11.67
N GLU A 114 -8.70 -11.03 -12.48
CA GLU A 114 -7.98 -12.10 -13.17
C GLU A 114 -6.91 -11.49 -14.10
N ALA A 115 -5.69 -12.01 -14.04
CA ALA A 115 -4.56 -11.48 -14.80
C ALA A 115 -4.83 -11.45 -16.32
N ALA A 116 -5.54 -12.46 -16.84
CA ALA A 116 -5.97 -12.51 -18.23
C ALA A 116 -6.95 -11.37 -18.57
N THR A 117 -7.89 -11.07 -17.68
CA THR A 117 -8.85 -9.96 -17.83
C THR A 117 -8.13 -8.62 -17.84
N VAL A 118 -7.21 -8.39 -16.90
CA VAL A 118 -6.41 -7.14 -16.86
C VAL A 118 -5.59 -6.98 -18.14
N ALA A 119 -4.97 -8.06 -18.64
CA ALA A 119 -4.22 -8.05 -19.89
C ALA A 119 -5.11 -7.75 -21.11
N ALA A 120 -6.30 -8.36 -21.18
CA ALA A 120 -7.24 -8.15 -22.29
C ALA A 120 -7.83 -6.72 -22.28
N VAL A 121 -8.12 -6.15 -21.10
CA VAL A 121 -8.51 -4.73 -20.99
C VAL A 121 -7.36 -3.82 -21.46
N ARG A 122 -6.12 -4.10 -21.02
CA ARG A 122 -4.93 -3.35 -21.42
C ARG A 122 -4.68 -3.41 -22.93
N ALA A 123 -4.99 -4.53 -23.57
CA ALA A 123 -4.91 -4.71 -25.01
C ALA A 123 -6.09 -4.08 -25.78
N GLY A 124 -7.10 -3.55 -25.08
CA GLY A 124 -8.31 -2.97 -25.69
C GLY A 124 -9.29 -4.02 -26.23
N GLU A 125 -9.14 -5.28 -25.86
CA GLU A 125 -9.95 -6.40 -26.34
C GLU A 125 -11.33 -6.46 -25.65
N ILE A 126 -11.38 -6.03 -24.38
CA ILE A 126 -12.60 -6.00 -23.56
C ILE A 126 -12.74 -4.65 -22.82
N PRO A 127 -13.03 -3.54 -23.53
CA PRO A 127 -13.02 -2.19 -22.95
C PRO A 127 -14.10 -1.95 -21.89
N GLU A 128 -15.10 -2.81 -21.80
CA GLU A 128 -16.27 -2.68 -20.91
C GLU A 128 -16.19 -3.62 -19.69
N ALA A 129 -15.01 -4.19 -19.38
CA ALA A 129 -14.88 -5.09 -18.25
C ALA A 129 -15.19 -4.36 -16.92
N THR A 130 -16.05 -4.96 -16.10
CA THR A 130 -16.22 -4.53 -14.71
C THR A 130 -15.01 -4.99 -13.91
N LEU A 131 -14.20 -4.03 -13.47
CA LEU A 131 -13.00 -4.28 -12.67
C LEU A 131 -13.20 -3.77 -11.24
N ALA A 132 -12.66 -4.50 -10.28
CA ALA A 132 -12.50 -4.00 -8.92
C ALA A 132 -11.23 -3.13 -8.86
N TYR A 133 -11.32 -1.94 -8.28
CA TYR A 133 -10.20 -0.99 -8.25
C TYR A 133 -9.52 -0.92 -6.87
N GLY A 134 -10.27 -1.13 -5.80
CA GLY A 134 -9.77 -1.10 -4.43
C GLY A 134 -10.81 -1.68 -3.47
N VAL A 135 -10.35 -1.96 -2.25
CA VAL A 135 -11.18 -2.39 -1.11
C VAL A 135 -10.51 -2.01 0.20
N TYR A 136 -11.32 -1.57 1.16
CA TYR A 136 -10.90 -1.35 2.54
C TYR A 136 -11.22 -2.57 3.42
N HIS A 137 -10.22 -3.02 4.18
CA HIS A 137 -10.27 -4.12 5.12
C HIS A 137 -10.25 -3.56 6.56
N PRO A 138 -11.40 -3.39 7.22
CA PRO A 138 -11.50 -2.75 8.54
C PRO A 138 -10.84 -3.56 9.66
N GLU A 139 -10.75 -4.89 9.53
CA GLU A 139 -10.12 -5.75 10.54
C GLU A 139 -8.61 -5.55 10.63
N THR A 140 -7.98 -5.14 9.53
CA THR A 140 -6.52 -4.96 9.42
C THR A 140 -6.12 -3.52 9.19
N ASN A 141 -7.09 -2.59 9.11
CA ASN A 141 -6.89 -1.20 8.67
C ASN A 141 -6.08 -1.11 7.36
N THR A 142 -6.38 -2.00 6.41
CA THR A 142 -5.68 -2.07 5.12
C THR A 142 -6.58 -1.52 4.02
N ALA A 143 -6.08 -0.53 3.28
CA ALA A 143 -6.67 -0.11 2.01
C ALA A 143 -5.88 -0.74 0.86
N ALA A 144 -6.48 -1.73 0.22
CA ALA A 144 -5.92 -2.41 -0.94
C ALA A 144 -6.32 -1.69 -2.23
N VAL A 145 -5.34 -1.37 -3.09
CA VAL A 145 -5.57 -0.68 -4.36
C VAL A 145 -4.95 -1.47 -5.51
N ASP A 146 -5.74 -1.73 -6.55
CA ASP A 146 -5.24 -2.38 -7.76
C ASP A 146 -4.49 -1.36 -8.63
N VAL A 147 -3.19 -1.20 -8.38
CA VAL A 147 -2.36 -0.25 -9.13
C VAL A 147 -2.24 -0.62 -10.61
N ASP A 148 -2.36 -1.90 -10.96
CA ASP A 148 -2.25 -2.37 -12.34
C ASP A 148 -3.47 -1.93 -13.17
N VAL A 149 -4.64 -1.92 -12.55
CA VAL A 149 -5.88 -1.43 -13.16
C VAL A 149 -5.99 0.10 -13.09
N THR A 150 -5.63 0.72 -11.97
CA THR A 150 -5.69 2.20 -11.86
C THR A 150 -4.69 2.90 -12.80
N ASP A 151 -3.55 2.28 -13.09
CA ASP A 151 -2.59 2.75 -14.10
C ASP A 151 -3.04 2.49 -15.56
N LEU A 152 -4.13 1.75 -15.82
CA LEU A 152 -4.75 1.70 -17.16
C LEU A 152 -5.42 3.02 -17.52
N HIS A 153 -5.91 3.76 -16.51
CA HIS A 153 -6.71 4.97 -16.73
C HIS A 153 -6.19 6.20 -15.94
N PRO A 154 -4.89 6.53 -16.03
CA PRO A 154 -4.28 7.62 -15.26
C PRO A 154 -4.84 8.99 -15.65
N GLU A 155 -5.22 9.17 -16.92
CA GLU A 155 -5.87 10.41 -17.40
C GLU A 155 -7.31 10.55 -16.89
N GLN A 156 -7.99 9.43 -16.65
CA GLN A 156 -9.37 9.44 -16.15
C GLN A 156 -9.45 9.64 -14.63
N SER A 157 -8.30 9.77 -13.95
CA SER A 157 -8.22 10.03 -12.51
C SER A 157 -8.80 8.91 -11.63
N MET A 158 -8.89 7.69 -12.18
CA MET A 158 -9.46 6.55 -11.48
C MET A 158 -8.65 6.20 -10.23
N GLY A 159 -7.32 6.16 -10.30
CA GLY A 159 -6.51 5.94 -9.10
C GLY A 159 -6.74 6.98 -7.99
N VAL A 160 -7.00 8.24 -8.33
CA VAL A 160 -7.35 9.27 -7.33
C VAL A 160 -8.72 8.99 -6.71
N ALA A 161 -9.71 8.66 -7.55
CA ALA A 161 -11.04 8.32 -7.06
C ALA A 161 -11.01 7.11 -6.13
N THR A 162 -10.35 6.03 -6.54
CA THR A 162 -10.22 4.78 -5.77
C THR A 162 -9.53 5.02 -4.44
N LEU A 163 -8.37 5.68 -4.43
CA LEU A 163 -7.65 5.90 -3.17
C LEU A 163 -8.47 6.71 -2.17
N VAL A 164 -9.15 7.76 -2.64
CA VAL A 164 -9.99 8.60 -1.78
C VAL A 164 -11.22 7.83 -1.29
N HIS A 165 -11.81 7.00 -2.14
CA HIS A 165 -12.91 6.11 -1.76
C HIS A 165 -12.49 5.20 -0.58
N GLU A 166 -11.37 4.47 -0.71
CA GLU A 166 -10.90 3.62 0.39
C GLU A 166 -10.54 4.42 1.65
N ALA A 167 -10.00 5.63 1.49
CA ALA A 167 -9.69 6.51 2.61
C ALA A 167 -10.95 6.99 3.35
N VAL A 168 -12.08 7.17 2.66
CA VAL A 168 -13.38 7.49 3.30
C VAL A 168 -13.87 6.32 4.15
N HIS A 169 -13.70 5.08 3.68
CA HIS A 169 -14.04 3.90 4.49
C HIS A 169 -13.14 3.78 5.73
N ALA A 170 -11.84 4.04 5.56
CA ALA A 170 -10.87 4.07 6.65
C ALA A 170 -11.20 5.14 7.70
N GLU A 171 -11.56 6.35 7.27
CA GLU A 171 -11.95 7.44 8.17
C GLU A 171 -13.28 7.14 8.87
N GLY A 172 -14.25 6.56 8.16
CA GLY A 172 -15.51 6.10 8.75
C GLY A 172 -15.29 5.08 9.87
N HIS A 173 -14.30 4.19 9.73
CA HIS A 173 -13.91 3.25 10.78
C HIS A 173 -13.37 3.97 12.03
N ASP A 174 -12.45 4.93 11.85
CA ASP A 174 -11.91 5.74 12.94
C ASP A 174 -12.99 6.60 13.62
N SER A 175 -13.97 7.06 12.85
CA SER A 175 -15.14 7.79 13.35
C SER A 175 -16.18 6.88 14.05
N GLY A 176 -15.86 5.60 14.25
CA GLY A 176 -16.61 4.67 15.11
C GLY A 176 -17.62 3.77 14.40
N LEU A 177 -17.59 3.70 13.06
CA LEU A 177 -18.41 2.73 12.33
C LEU A 177 -17.84 1.32 12.47
N SER A 178 -18.71 0.36 12.75
CA SER A 178 -18.31 -1.04 12.80
C SER A 178 -17.94 -1.58 11.40
N PRO A 179 -17.09 -2.62 11.32
CA PRO A 179 -16.79 -3.32 10.07
C PRO A 179 -18.05 -3.71 9.27
N GLN A 180 -19.08 -4.20 9.96
CA GLN A 180 -20.34 -4.61 9.34
C GLN A 180 -21.10 -3.42 8.78
N GLU A 181 -21.12 -2.29 9.49
CA GLU A 181 -21.74 -1.07 8.97
C GLU A 181 -21.00 -0.54 7.74
N ILE A 182 -19.68 -0.58 7.73
CA ILE A 182 -18.87 -0.15 6.57
C ILE A 182 -19.22 -1.01 5.35
N ILE A 183 -19.19 -2.34 5.49
CA ILE A 183 -19.50 -3.29 4.40
C ILE A 183 -20.96 -3.16 3.94
N GLN A 184 -21.90 -3.09 4.87
CA GLN A 184 -23.33 -3.01 4.54
C GLN A 184 -23.66 -1.70 3.82
N ARG A 185 -23.05 -0.59 4.24
CA ARG A 185 -23.24 0.72 3.63
C ARG A 185 -22.48 0.89 2.31
N ASP A 186 -21.48 0.05 2.07
CA ASP A 186 -20.78 0.00 0.78
C ASP A 186 -21.62 -0.68 -0.30
N HIS A 187 -22.25 -1.80 0.04
CA HIS A 187 -23.12 -2.53 -0.88
C HIS A 187 -24.50 -1.88 -1.12
N ASP A 188 -24.95 -0.94 -0.28
CA ASP A 188 -26.25 -0.29 -0.40
C ASP A 188 -26.16 1.16 -0.89
N GLU A 189 -26.11 1.34 -2.22
CA GLU A 189 -26.12 2.65 -2.90
C GLU A 189 -27.34 3.53 -2.57
N ARG A 190 -28.44 2.93 -2.06
CA ARG A 190 -29.69 3.65 -1.74
C ARG A 190 -29.70 4.21 -0.32
N SER A 191 -28.86 3.69 0.59
CA SER A 191 -28.92 4.00 2.03
C SER A 191 -28.28 5.32 2.45
N GLY A 192 -27.58 6.05 1.57
CA GLY A 192 -26.86 7.25 1.98
C GLY A 192 -25.67 6.98 2.92
N GLY A 193 -25.21 5.73 2.98
CA GLY A 193 -24.11 5.28 3.83
C GLY A 193 -22.71 5.67 3.31
N THR A 194 -21.68 5.10 3.95
CA THR A 194 -20.27 5.36 3.66
C THR A 194 -19.87 5.04 2.23
N GLY A 195 -20.41 4.01 1.58
CA GLY A 195 -20.10 3.71 0.17
C GLY A 195 -20.54 4.83 -0.77
N LYS A 196 -21.75 5.36 -0.59
CA LYS A 196 -22.23 6.50 -1.38
C LYS A 196 -21.37 7.75 -1.15
N LEU A 197 -20.97 8.01 0.09
CA LEU A 197 -20.05 9.10 0.43
C LEU A 197 -18.69 8.88 -0.23
N ALA A 198 -18.13 7.67 -0.14
CA ALA A 198 -16.84 7.30 -0.70
C ALA A 198 -16.82 7.45 -2.23
N ILE A 199 -17.87 7.00 -2.93
CA ILE A 199 -18.07 7.23 -4.38
C ILE A 199 -18.14 8.73 -4.68
N THR A 200 -18.89 9.50 -3.87
CA THR A 200 -19.09 10.94 -4.07
C THR A 200 -17.79 11.71 -3.92
N GLU A 201 -17.06 11.49 -2.82
CA GLU A 201 -15.82 12.17 -2.50
C GLU A 201 -14.66 11.69 -3.40
N GLY A 202 -14.60 10.40 -3.74
CA GLY A 202 -13.69 9.89 -4.75
C GLY A 202 -13.90 10.56 -6.12
N SER A 203 -15.16 10.64 -6.57
CA SER A 203 -15.51 11.32 -7.84
C SER A 203 -15.22 12.82 -7.80
N LYS A 204 -15.39 13.46 -6.64
CA LYS A 204 -15.04 14.87 -6.43
C LYS A 204 -13.53 15.08 -6.50
N ALA A 205 -12.74 14.29 -5.79
CA ALA A 205 -11.28 14.34 -5.84
C ALA A 205 -10.75 14.10 -7.27
N ALA A 206 -11.33 13.16 -8.01
CA ALA A 206 -10.99 12.94 -9.42
C ALA A 206 -11.28 14.17 -10.30
N ARG A 207 -12.41 14.86 -10.08
CA ARG A 207 -12.72 16.10 -10.81
C ARG A 207 -11.76 17.24 -10.45
N GLU A 208 -11.45 17.40 -9.17
CA GLU A 208 -10.44 18.36 -8.69
C GLU A 208 -9.08 18.10 -9.35
N TRP A 209 -8.68 16.83 -9.44
CA TRP A 209 -7.45 16.42 -10.11
C TRP A 209 -7.46 16.76 -11.61
N LYS A 210 -8.52 16.42 -12.35
CA LYS A 210 -8.67 16.75 -13.79
C LYS A 210 -8.67 18.24 -14.05
N SER A 211 -9.24 19.05 -13.16
CA SER A 211 -9.25 20.50 -13.31
C SER A 211 -7.86 21.14 -13.17
N GLY A 212 -6.87 20.41 -12.63
CA GLY A 212 -5.52 20.91 -12.39
C GLY A 212 -5.48 22.09 -11.43
N SER A 213 -4.40 22.87 -11.43
CA SER A 213 -4.17 24.02 -10.52
C SER A 213 -5.15 25.21 -10.65
N ARG A 214 -6.28 25.03 -11.36
CA ARG A 214 -7.31 26.06 -11.57
C ARG A 214 -8.39 26.08 -10.48
N GLY A 215 -8.41 25.09 -9.58
CA GLY A 215 -9.29 25.06 -8.42
C GLY A 215 -8.65 25.72 -7.19
N GLU A 216 -9.44 26.48 -6.43
CA GLU A 216 -9.01 26.98 -5.11
C GLU A 216 -8.60 25.80 -4.21
N GLY A 217 -7.46 25.94 -3.52
CA GLY A 217 -6.97 24.93 -2.59
C GLY A 217 -6.18 23.77 -3.19
N ASN A 218 -5.94 23.71 -4.51
CA ASN A 218 -4.98 22.75 -5.07
C ASN A 218 -3.53 23.15 -4.71
N ILE A 219 -2.70 22.17 -4.36
CA ILE A 219 -1.28 22.39 -4.06
C ILE A 219 -0.37 21.79 -5.14
N SER A 220 0.87 22.26 -5.21
CA SER A 220 1.82 21.73 -6.19
C SER A 220 2.15 20.26 -5.90
N ARG A 221 2.56 19.52 -6.94
CA ARG A 221 3.02 18.13 -6.81
C ARG A 221 4.18 17.99 -5.82
N ARG A 222 5.04 19.01 -5.73
CA ARG A 222 6.17 19.03 -4.80
C ARG A 222 5.69 19.12 -3.35
N GLU A 223 4.74 20.01 -3.07
CA GLU A 223 4.14 20.16 -1.74
C GLU A 223 3.37 18.90 -1.34
N ALA A 224 2.54 18.36 -2.24
CA ALA A 224 1.80 17.13 -1.98
C ALA A 224 2.74 15.94 -1.70
N ARG A 225 3.83 15.79 -2.47
CA ARG A 225 4.82 14.74 -2.23
C ARG A 225 5.49 14.94 -0.87
N ALA A 226 5.81 16.18 -0.48
CA ALA A 226 6.39 16.46 0.84
C ALA A 226 5.45 16.09 1.99
N LEU A 227 4.14 16.34 1.84
CA LEU A 227 3.12 15.91 2.80
C LEU A 227 3.04 14.39 2.90
N VAL A 228 2.90 13.69 1.77
CA VAL A 228 2.84 12.22 1.76
C VAL A 228 4.08 11.60 2.41
N GLN A 229 5.26 12.11 2.10
CA GLN A 229 6.50 11.63 2.72
C GLN A 229 6.55 11.92 4.22
N ARG A 230 5.91 12.98 4.69
CA ARG A 230 5.79 13.26 6.13
C ARG A 230 4.87 12.23 6.80
N TRP A 231 3.68 12.01 6.25
CA TRP A 231 2.71 11.04 6.77
C TRP A 231 3.29 9.62 6.84
N LEU A 232 4.03 9.18 5.80
CA LEU A 232 4.69 7.88 5.83
C LEU A 232 5.70 7.74 6.99
N ARG A 233 6.49 8.78 7.27
CA ARG A 233 7.43 8.77 8.41
C ARG A 233 6.72 8.78 9.75
N GLU A 234 5.63 9.53 9.87
CA GLU A 234 4.78 9.57 11.07
C GLU A 234 4.16 8.19 11.34
N GLY A 235 3.68 7.51 10.30
CA GLY A 235 3.17 6.13 10.37
C GLY A 235 4.23 5.13 10.85
N GLU A 236 5.44 5.17 10.29
CA GLU A 236 6.54 4.31 10.75
C GLU A 236 6.90 4.54 12.23
N GLU A 237 6.82 5.79 12.69
CA GLU A 237 7.06 6.11 14.09
C GLU A 237 5.94 5.59 15.00
N CYS A 238 4.68 5.71 14.56
CA CYS A 238 3.53 5.12 15.25
C CYS A 238 3.69 3.60 15.41
N GLU A 239 4.02 2.90 14.31
CA GLU A 239 4.24 1.46 14.34
C GLU A 239 5.39 1.07 15.28
N ARG A 240 6.51 1.81 15.27
CA ARG A 240 7.63 1.59 16.20
C ARG A 240 7.21 1.78 17.66
N ARG A 241 6.32 2.73 17.97
CA ARG A 241 5.79 2.96 19.32
C ARG A 241 4.86 1.83 19.76
N LEU A 242 4.00 1.34 18.87
CA LEU A 242 3.11 0.21 19.14
C LEU A 242 3.91 -1.06 19.45
N ARG A 243 4.91 -1.40 18.63
CA ARG A 243 5.78 -2.57 18.86
C ARG A 243 6.50 -2.50 20.22
N ARG A 244 7.00 -1.32 20.61
CA ARG A 244 7.65 -1.14 21.92
C ARG A 244 6.70 -1.39 23.10
N ARG A 245 5.42 -1.06 22.97
CA ARG A 245 4.41 -1.31 24.01
C ARG A 245 4.02 -2.78 24.11
N GLU A 246 4.08 -3.51 22.99
CA GLU A 246 3.89 -4.97 22.99
C GLU A 246 5.09 -5.69 23.63
N ASP A 247 6.30 -5.18 23.41
CA ASP A 247 7.54 -5.75 23.97
C ASP A 247 7.77 -5.39 25.45
N ASP A 248 7.14 -4.32 25.96
CA ASP A 248 7.22 -3.90 27.38
C ASP A 248 5.81 -3.55 27.91
N PRO A 249 5.03 -4.55 28.35
CA PRO A 249 3.63 -4.36 28.77
C PRO A 249 3.47 -3.73 30.18
N ASN A 250 4.54 -3.19 30.78
CA ASN A 250 4.58 -2.69 32.16
C ASN A 250 4.67 -1.16 32.27
#